data_AF-I0SIR2-F1
#
_entry.id   AF-I0SIR2-F1
#
_cell.length_a   1.000
_cell.length_b   1.000
_cell.length_c   1.000
_cell.angle_alpha   90.00
_cell.angle_beta   90.00
_cell.angle_gamma   90.00
#
_symmetry.space_group_name_H-M   'P 1'
#
loop_
_entity.id
_entity.type
_entity.pdbx_description
1 polymer ?
#
loop_
_entity_poly.entity_id
_entity_poly.type
_entity_poly.pdbx_seq_one_letter_code
_entity_poly.pdbx_strand_id
1 'polypeptide(L)'
;MLIDIDPERPSGVCATKEEKQSAITVADNILQWFEVNGITIHHIIIADSGNGIHLLIPLNFLSSVTTKDKIKLILNLLNQKFSNKQSKIDVTVYNPSRITRLYGTLNCKGENTSERPYRQSKLLYVPNETSDGLTEENLNSLISQLKETLPEQENKTTAKNGEQVNEKPYILAKGEEWLKYYNLEFHSYKEDEHGTKLYPFKTCPMKEHSNTDSGACFTITKYGRCRFKCLHASCSSKTINDFISKYPCPEEFLLKESSTSRKEVPTLEDLINGKRYNFGDYEVSKSGIYKISDKKTEIISSTPFFISKSFFNIDTNHFQYEFQYLIQGKKNT
;
A
#
# COMPACT_ATOMS: atom_id res chain seq x y z
N MET A 1 4.56 14.65 -8.87
CA MET A 1 4.82 13.21 -9.07
C MET A 1 6.28 13.00 -9.39
N LEU A 2 6.93 12.02 -8.74
CA LEU A 2 8.29 11.58 -9.03
C LEU A 2 8.22 10.25 -9.78
N ILE A 3 8.89 10.15 -10.91
CA ILE A 3 9.18 8.88 -11.60
C ILE A 3 10.68 8.67 -11.45
N ASP A 4 11.07 7.69 -10.65
CA ASP A 4 12.47 7.36 -10.37
C ASP A 4 12.86 6.13 -11.18
N ILE A 5 13.75 6.32 -12.16
CA ILE A 5 14.26 5.27 -13.05
C ILE A 5 15.69 4.94 -12.63
N ASP A 6 15.87 3.74 -12.10
CA ASP A 6 17.14 3.24 -11.59
C ASP A 6 17.60 2.02 -12.41
N PRO A 7 18.89 1.94 -12.79
CA PRO A 7 19.40 0.75 -13.43
C PRO A 7 19.53 -0.41 -12.45
N GLU A 8 19.26 -1.62 -12.94
CA GLU A 8 19.48 -2.88 -12.23
C GLU A 8 20.98 -3.09 -12.05
N ARG A 9 21.41 -3.23 -10.80
CA ARG A 9 22.82 -3.34 -10.40
C ARG A 9 22.95 -4.04 -9.05
N PRO A 10 24.15 -4.54 -8.68
CA PRO A 10 24.38 -5.07 -7.34
C PRO A 10 24.05 -4.06 -6.24
N SER A 11 23.63 -4.56 -5.07
CA SER A 11 23.35 -3.69 -3.92
C SER A 11 24.65 -3.05 -3.41
N GLY A 12 24.57 -1.81 -2.94
CA GLY A 12 25.70 -1.12 -2.31
C GLY A 12 26.74 -0.54 -3.27
N VAL A 13 26.47 -0.50 -4.58
CA VAL A 13 27.39 0.12 -5.56
C VAL A 13 26.70 1.20 -6.41
N CYS A 14 27.51 2.14 -6.89
CA CYS A 14 27.07 3.11 -7.89
C CYS A 14 26.88 2.45 -9.25
N ALA A 15 26.10 3.08 -10.13
CA ALA A 15 25.91 2.57 -11.48
C ALA A 15 27.18 2.73 -12.32
N THR A 16 27.50 1.77 -13.20
CA THR A 16 28.47 1.99 -14.27
C THR A 16 27.92 2.98 -15.30
N LYS A 17 28.74 3.35 -16.30
CA LYS A 17 28.28 4.19 -17.40
C LYS A 17 27.22 3.47 -18.24
N GLU A 18 27.42 2.19 -18.51
CA GLU A 18 26.57 1.33 -19.32
C GLU A 18 25.23 1.04 -18.61
N GLU A 19 25.28 0.74 -17.31
CA GLU A 19 24.08 0.59 -16.48
C GLU A 19 23.26 1.88 -16.49
N LYS A 20 23.89 3.03 -16.21
CA LYS A 20 23.21 4.33 -16.24
C LYS A 20 22.62 4.65 -17.62
N GLN A 21 23.29 4.27 -18.70
CA GLN A 21 22.76 4.46 -20.06
C GLN A 21 21.43 3.72 -20.26
N SER A 22 21.24 2.55 -19.64
CA SER A 22 19.95 1.84 -19.73
C SER A 22 18.80 2.61 -19.06
N ALA A 23 19.08 3.32 -17.96
CA ALA A 23 18.08 4.16 -17.28
C ALA A 23 17.74 5.40 -18.10
N ILE A 24 18.74 5.98 -18.80
CA ILE A 24 18.52 7.07 -19.76
C ILE A 24 17.60 6.60 -20.89
N THR A 25 17.88 5.44 -21.49
CA THR A 25 17.04 4.90 -22.57
C THR A 25 15.59 4.67 -22.12
N VAL A 26 15.37 4.17 -20.90
CA VAL A 26 14.01 4.02 -20.35
C VAL A 26 13.35 5.37 -20.15
N ALA A 27 14.07 6.37 -19.63
CA ALA A 27 13.54 7.73 -19.47
C ALA A 27 13.16 8.36 -20.81
N ASP A 28 14.00 8.22 -21.84
CA ASP A 28 13.73 8.72 -23.20
C ASP A 28 12.48 8.08 -23.80
N ASN A 29 12.30 6.76 -23.63
CA ASN A 29 11.09 6.06 -24.07
C ASN A 29 9.83 6.57 -23.36
N ILE A 30 9.91 6.86 -22.06
CA ILE A 30 8.81 7.44 -21.29
C ILE A 30 8.49 8.85 -21.82
N LEU A 31 9.51 9.69 -22.03
CA LEU A 31 9.34 11.05 -22.54
C LEU A 31 8.71 11.08 -23.93
N GLN A 32 9.18 10.23 -24.85
CA GLN A 32 8.59 10.09 -26.19
C GLN A 32 7.13 9.66 -26.11
N TRP A 33 6.81 8.70 -25.24
CA TRP A 33 5.44 8.25 -25.08
C TRP A 33 4.56 9.34 -24.45
N PHE A 34 5.06 10.09 -23.46
CA PHE A 34 4.37 11.23 -22.88
C PHE A 34 4.04 12.30 -23.92
N GLU A 35 5.01 12.67 -24.77
CA GLU A 35 4.80 13.67 -25.83
C GLU A 35 3.67 13.26 -26.78
N VAL A 36 3.67 12.00 -27.24
CA VAL A 36 2.61 11.45 -28.11
C VAL A 36 1.24 11.43 -27.41
N ASN A 37 1.21 11.36 -26.09
CA ASN A 37 0.00 11.24 -25.28
C ASN A 37 -0.42 12.55 -24.60
N GLY A 38 0.16 13.69 -25.04
CA GLY A 38 -0.26 15.03 -24.63
C GLY A 38 0.39 15.55 -23.35
N ILE A 39 1.37 14.82 -22.78
CA ILE A 39 2.21 15.32 -21.70
C ILE A 39 3.54 15.77 -22.32
N THR A 40 3.62 17.05 -22.64
CA THR A 40 4.81 17.60 -23.29
C THR A 40 5.93 17.89 -22.31
N ILE A 41 7.13 18.13 -22.84
CA ILE A 41 8.32 18.51 -22.08
C ILE A 41 8.11 19.72 -21.14
N HIS A 42 7.14 20.60 -21.41
CA HIS A 42 6.79 21.73 -20.53
C HIS A 42 6.20 21.31 -19.17
N HIS A 43 5.70 20.08 -19.06
CA HIS A 43 5.15 19.52 -17.83
C HIS A 43 6.20 18.77 -16.99
N ILE A 44 7.45 18.67 -17.46
CA ILE A 44 8.42 17.72 -16.93
C ILE A 44 9.74 18.44 -16.62
N ILE A 45 10.20 18.29 -15.38
CA ILE A 45 11.57 18.59 -14.99
C ILE A 45 12.35 17.28 -15.05
N ILE A 46 13.45 17.27 -15.79
CA ILE A 46 14.31 16.09 -15.94
C ILE A 46 15.54 16.29 -15.07
N ALA A 47 15.89 15.28 -14.28
CA ALA A 47 17.06 15.34 -13.43
C ALA A 47 17.87 14.03 -13.47
N ASP A 48 19.18 14.19 -13.36
CA ASP A 48 20.14 13.13 -13.12
C ASP A 48 20.23 12.86 -11.61
N SER A 49 19.93 11.63 -11.18
CA SER A 49 20.00 11.24 -9.77
C SER A 49 21.43 10.87 -9.32
N GLY A 50 22.38 10.84 -10.26
CA GLY A 50 23.73 10.32 -10.13
C GLY A 50 23.84 8.90 -10.68
N ASN A 51 22.93 8.00 -10.31
CA ASN A 51 22.92 6.61 -10.79
C ASN A 51 21.88 6.34 -11.89
N GLY A 52 20.79 7.09 -11.92
CA GLY A 52 19.68 6.94 -12.86
C GLY A 52 19.08 8.29 -13.23
N ILE A 53 17.81 8.28 -13.65
CA ILE A 53 17.09 9.47 -14.11
C ILE A 53 15.82 9.65 -13.29
N HIS A 54 15.54 10.89 -12.89
CA HIS A 54 14.27 11.29 -12.32
C HIS A 54 13.50 12.14 -13.32
N LEU A 55 12.21 11.84 -13.49
CA LEU A 55 11.25 12.73 -14.12
C LEU A 55 10.32 13.27 -13.04
N LEU A 56 10.31 14.59 -12.87
CA LEU A 56 9.47 15.28 -11.90
C LEU A 56 8.36 15.99 -12.66
N ILE A 57 7.13 15.64 -12.34
CA ILE A 57 5.93 16.19 -12.98
C ILE A 57 5.13 16.95 -11.92
N PRO A 58 5.06 18.29 -11.99
CA PRO A 58 4.21 19.08 -11.10
C PRO A 58 2.75 18.64 -11.21
N LEU A 59 2.03 18.68 -10.09
CA LEU A 59 0.59 18.42 -10.03
C LEU A 59 -0.09 19.71 -9.60
N ASN A 60 -1.17 20.10 -10.28
CA ASN A 60 -1.84 21.40 -10.07
C ASN A 60 -2.56 21.45 -8.71
N PHE A 61 -1.78 21.69 -7.65
CA PHE A 61 -2.20 21.75 -6.25
C PHE A 61 -3.15 20.62 -5.80
N LEU A 62 -3.05 19.44 -6.43
CA LEU A 62 -3.91 18.31 -6.14
C LEU A 62 -3.65 17.78 -4.72
N SER A 63 -4.73 17.40 -4.02
CA SER A 63 -4.64 16.87 -2.66
C SER A 63 -3.84 15.56 -2.64
N SER A 64 -2.85 15.51 -1.74
CA SER A 64 -2.02 14.32 -1.55
C SER A 64 -2.81 13.11 -1.05
N VAL A 65 -3.96 13.32 -0.41
CA VAL A 65 -4.80 12.23 0.12
C VAL A 65 -5.54 11.52 -1.02
N THR A 66 -6.15 12.28 -1.92
CA THR A 66 -6.95 11.73 -3.03
C THR A 66 -6.09 11.28 -4.21
N THR A 67 -4.94 11.92 -4.41
CA THR A 67 -4.11 11.70 -5.60
C THR A 67 -3.10 10.55 -5.43
N LYS A 68 -2.83 10.13 -4.19
CA LYS A 68 -1.83 9.11 -3.87
C LYS A 68 -2.06 7.78 -4.59
N ASP A 69 -3.29 7.29 -4.61
CA ASP A 69 -3.61 6.02 -5.26
C ASP A 69 -3.57 6.10 -6.79
N LYS A 70 -3.89 7.27 -7.36
CA LYS A 70 -3.71 7.53 -8.81
C LYS A 70 -2.24 7.52 -9.19
N ILE A 71 -1.38 8.23 -8.44
CA ILE A 71 0.07 8.22 -8.67
C ILE A 71 0.62 6.79 -8.55
N LYS A 72 0.18 6.05 -7.52
CA LYS A 72 0.57 4.66 -7.36
C LYS A 72 0.18 3.82 -8.57
N LEU A 73 -1.04 3.97 -9.09
CA LEU A 73 -1.49 3.26 -10.28
C LEU A 73 -0.67 3.63 -11.51
N ILE A 74 -0.45 4.94 -11.76
CA ILE A 74 0.37 5.44 -12.88
C ILE A 74 1.78 4.85 -12.83
N LEU A 75 2.44 4.89 -11.67
CA LEU A 75 3.78 4.32 -11.52
C LEU A 75 3.82 2.81 -11.80
N ASN A 76 2.80 2.06 -11.37
CA ASN A 76 2.72 0.63 -11.66
C ASN A 76 2.51 0.35 -13.16
N LEU A 77 1.67 1.13 -13.83
CA LEU A 77 1.43 1.00 -15.27
C LEU A 77 2.67 1.37 -16.08
N LEU A 78 3.35 2.48 -15.73
CA LEU A 78 4.63 2.86 -16.32
C LEU A 78 5.67 1.76 -16.12
N ASN A 79 5.76 1.19 -14.92
CA ASN A 79 6.69 0.10 -14.64
C ASN A 79 6.38 -1.13 -15.49
N GLN A 80 5.10 -1.51 -15.66
CA GLN A 80 4.72 -2.63 -16.53
C GLN A 80 5.09 -2.36 -18.00
N LYS A 81 4.93 -1.12 -18.45
CA LYS A 81 5.15 -0.75 -19.85
C LYS A 81 6.63 -0.57 -20.22
N PHE A 82 7.43 0.03 -19.35
CA PHE A 82 8.77 0.52 -19.71
C PHE A 82 9.91 -0.14 -18.95
N SER A 83 9.67 -0.67 -17.75
CA SER A 83 10.74 -1.36 -17.02
C SER A 83 11.15 -2.63 -17.76
N ASN A 84 12.45 -2.92 -17.74
CA ASN A 84 13.03 -4.08 -18.41
C ASN A 84 14.02 -4.80 -17.49
N LYS A 85 14.87 -5.68 -18.02
CA LYS A 85 15.86 -6.44 -17.23
C LYS A 85 17.03 -5.58 -16.75
N GLN A 86 17.27 -4.43 -17.37
CA GLN A 86 18.42 -3.56 -17.13
C GLN A 86 18.06 -2.30 -16.33
N SER A 87 16.79 -1.88 -16.33
CA SER A 87 16.33 -0.69 -15.60
C SER A 87 14.89 -0.83 -15.14
N LYS A 88 14.60 -0.29 -13.96
CA LYS A 88 13.29 -0.32 -13.31
C LYS A 88 12.82 1.07 -12.90
N ILE A 89 11.51 1.24 -12.90
CA ILE A 89 10.83 2.37 -12.27
C ILE A 89 10.49 2.01 -10.83
N ASP A 90 10.91 2.81 -9.85
CA ASP A 90 10.56 2.59 -8.45
C ASP A 90 9.08 2.94 -8.21
N VAL A 91 8.24 1.91 -8.17
CA VAL A 91 6.79 2.07 -7.91
C VAL A 91 6.45 2.46 -6.47
N THR A 92 7.44 2.56 -5.57
CA THR A 92 7.23 2.87 -4.14
C THR A 92 7.39 4.36 -3.80
N VAL A 93 7.73 5.19 -4.78
CA VAL A 93 7.86 6.65 -4.62
C VAL A 93 6.51 7.39 -4.64
N TYR A 94 5.39 6.68 -4.78
CA TYR A 94 4.03 7.26 -4.75
C TYR A 94 3.64 7.95 -3.43
N ASN A 95 4.39 7.71 -2.35
CA ASN A 95 4.11 8.29 -1.05
C ASN A 95 4.43 9.80 -1.02
N PRO A 96 3.48 10.70 -0.65
CA PRO A 96 3.72 12.14 -0.62
C PRO A 96 4.89 12.59 0.27
N SER A 97 5.17 11.87 1.36
CA SER A 97 6.31 12.17 2.24
C SER A 97 7.65 11.58 1.76
N ARG A 98 7.72 11.08 0.52
CA ARG A 98 8.95 10.53 -0.05
C ARG A 98 10.00 11.63 -0.20
N ILE A 99 11.11 11.47 0.51
CA ILE A 99 12.31 12.30 0.32
C ILE A 99 12.95 11.95 -1.03
N THR A 100 13.32 12.97 -1.79
CA THR A 100 14.15 12.84 -3.00
C THR A 100 15.47 13.58 -2.82
N ARG A 101 16.35 13.47 -3.81
CA ARG A 101 17.68 14.08 -3.78
C ARG A 101 17.59 15.60 -3.83
N LEU A 102 18.46 16.27 -3.09
CA LEU A 102 18.77 17.67 -3.35
C LEU A 102 19.69 17.73 -4.56
N TYR A 103 19.14 18.08 -5.73
CA TYR A 103 19.91 18.18 -6.96
C TYR A 103 21.04 19.22 -6.80
N GLY A 104 22.21 18.90 -7.33
CA GLY A 104 23.46 19.63 -7.10
C GLY A 104 24.36 18.99 -6.05
N THR A 105 23.89 17.97 -5.32
CA THR A 105 24.71 17.22 -4.34
C THR A 105 25.32 15.95 -4.93
N LEU A 106 26.44 15.50 -4.35
CA LEU A 106 27.11 14.26 -4.73
C LEU A 106 26.31 13.03 -4.29
N ASN A 107 26.03 12.11 -5.21
CA ASN A 107 25.40 10.83 -4.86
C ASN A 107 26.45 9.83 -4.36
N CYS A 108 26.53 9.70 -3.03
CA CYS A 108 27.47 8.80 -2.34
C CYS A 108 26.84 7.45 -1.95
N LYS A 109 25.84 6.96 -2.70
CA LYS A 109 25.16 5.69 -2.38
C LYS A 109 25.98 4.50 -2.92
N GLY A 110 26.88 4.01 -2.08
CA GLY A 110 27.71 2.84 -2.34
C GLY A 110 29.20 3.15 -2.28
N GLU A 111 30.04 2.27 -2.80
CA GLU A 111 31.48 2.54 -2.93
C GLU A 111 31.79 3.45 -4.14
N ASN A 112 32.80 4.30 -4.00
CA ASN A 112 33.31 5.16 -5.06
C ASN A 112 34.50 4.49 -5.75
N THR A 113 34.31 3.99 -6.97
CA THR A 113 35.39 3.41 -7.77
C THR A 113 35.51 4.11 -9.12
N SER A 114 36.61 3.89 -9.84
CA SER A 114 36.78 4.44 -11.18
C SER A 114 35.70 3.95 -12.16
N GLU A 115 35.27 2.70 -12.02
CA GLU A 115 34.20 2.10 -12.84
C GLU A 115 32.79 2.53 -12.38
N ARG A 116 32.61 2.72 -11.07
CA ARG A 116 31.34 3.06 -10.42
C ARG A 116 31.51 4.32 -9.57
N PRO A 117 31.75 5.48 -10.20
CA PRO A 117 32.07 6.69 -9.46
C PRO A 117 30.83 7.29 -8.81
N TYR A 118 31.06 8.03 -7.73
CA TYR A 118 30.10 9.02 -7.28
C TYR A 118 29.86 10.03 -8.40
N ARG A 119 28.58 10.35 -8.63
CA ARG A 119 28.18 11.36 -9.61
C ARG A 119 27.34 12.42 -8.93
N GLN A 120 27.59 13.67 -9.29
CA GLN A 120 26.77 14.78 -8.83
C GLN A 120 25.39 14.64 -9.45
N SER A 121 24.36 14.66 -8.61
CA SER A 121 22.98 14.80 -9.08
C SER A 121 22.79 16.20 -9.66
N LYS A 122 22.01 16.35 -10.74
CA LYS A 122 21.84 17.64 -11.42
C LYS A 122 20.49 17.72 -12.12
N LEU A 123 19.95 18.93 -12.20
CA LEU A 123 18.84 19.21 -13.10
C LEU A 123 19.40 19.18 -14.54
N LEU A 124 18.79 18.38 -15.40
CA LEU A 124 19.16 18.26 -16.80
C LEU A 124 18.32 19.20 -17.66
N TYR A 125 17.04 19.34 -17.30
CA TYR A 125 16.12 20.22 -17.99
C TYR A 125 15.09 20.74 -17.01
N VAL A 126 14.82 22.05 -17.08
CA VAL A 126 13.76 22.74 -16.36
C VAL A 126 13.00 23.57 -17.39
N PRO A 127 11.66 23.45 -17.51
CA PRO A 127 10.88 24.29 -18.39
C PRO A 127 11.10 25.78 -18.11
N ASN A 128 11.26 26.59 -19.17
CA ASN A 128 11.41 28.05 -19.05
C ASN A 128 10.14 28.72 -18.49
N GLU A 129 8.98 28.16 -18.84
CA GLU A 129 7.68 28.54 -18.29
C GLU A 129 7.17 27.37 -17.46
N THR A 130 6.97 27.61 -16.16
CA THR A 130 6.40 26.62 -15.24
C THR A 130 4.95 26.38 -15.61
N SER A 131 4.64 25.18 -16.10
CA SER A 131 3.27 24.67 -16.18
C SER A 131 2.63 24.70 -14.79
N ASP A 132 1.32 24.99 -14.72
CA ASP A 132 0.51 24.83 -13.50
C ASP A 132 0.50 23.37 -12.99
N GLY A 133 1.03 22.43 -13.78
CA GLY A 133 1.12 21.02 -13.48
C GLY A 133 -0.08 20.24 -13.99
N LEU A 134 -0.01 18.91 -13.88
CA LEU A 134 -1.09 18.05 -14.34
C LEU A 134 -2.32 18.19 -13.44
N THR A 135 -3.49 18.31 -14.08
CA THR A 135 -4.80 18.30 -13.42
C THR A 135 -5.28 16.86 -13.18
N GLU A 136 -6.41 16.71 -12.49
CA GLU A 136 -7.04 15.42 -12.28
C GLU A 136 -7.46 14.75 -13.59
N GLU A 137 -7.95 15.53 -14.56
CA GLU A 137 -8.30 15.06 -15.90
C GLU A 137 -7.07 14.54 -16.64
N ASN A 138 -5.93 15.24 -16.55
CA ASN A 138 -4.69 14.77 -17.15
C ASN A 138 -4.26 13.42 -16.57
N LEU A 139 -4.34 13.25 -15.24
CA LEU A 139 -4.00 11.98 -14.59
C LEU A 139 -4.95 10.85 -15.00
N ASN A 140 -6.24 11.12 -15.09
CA ASN A 140 -7.23 10.14 -15.54
C ASN A 140 -7.00 9.73 -17.01
N SER A 141 -6.75 10.71 -17.89
CA SER A 141 -6.40 10.46 -19.29
C SER A 141 -5.14 9.61 -19.42
N LEU A 142 -4.10 9.96 -18.66
CA LEU A 142 -2.84 9.21 -18.61
C LEU A 142 -3.06 7.75 -18.18
N ILE A 143 -3.89 7.51 -17.16
CA ILE A 143 -4.23 6.15 -16.70
C ILE A 143 -4.93 5.37 -17.82
N SER A 144 -5.89 5.98 -18.52
CA SER A 144 -6.61 5.33 -19.62
C SER A 144 -5.67 4.95 -20.76
N GLN A 145 -4.85 5.89 -21.24
CA GLN A 145 -3.86 5.65 -22.31
C GLN A 145 -2.83 4.58 -21.94
N LEU A 146 -2.37 4.56 -20.68
CA LEU A 146 -1.45 3.52 -20.20
C LEU A 146 -2.10 2.14 -20.17
N LYS A 147 -3.39 2.05 -19.81
CA LYS A 147 -4.13 0.77 -19.83
C LYS A 147 -4.37 0.27 -21.25
N GLU A 148 -4.73 1.14 -22.18
CA GLU A 148 -5.00 0.79 -23.59
C GLU A 148 -3.75 0.26 -24.32
N THR A 149 -2.57 0.73 -23.92
CA THR A 149 -1.31 0.33 -24.57
C THR A 149 -0.64 -0.89 -23.95
N LEU A 150 -1.25 -1.49 -22.93
CA LEU A 150 -0.85 -2.79 -22.40
C LEU A 150 -1.71 -3.87 -23.07
N PRO A 151 -1.13 -5.00 -23.50
CA PRO A 151 -1.93 -6.11 -24.03
C PRO A 151 -3.01 -6.46 -23.02
N GLU A 152 -4.25 -6.66 -23.49
CA GLU A 152 -5.29 -7.31 -22.69
C GLU A 152 -4.71 -8.62 -22.18
N GLN A 153 -4.26 -8.63 -20.93
CA GLN A 153 -4.15 -9.86 -20.17
C GLN A 153 -5.55 -10.44 -20.21
N GLU A 154 -5.71 -11.58 -20.90
CA GLU A 154 -6.97 -12.29 -21.03
C GLU A 154 -7.76 -12.14 -19.74
N ASN A 155 -8.85 -11.37 -19.83
CA ASN A 155 -9.88 -11.37 -18.82
C ASN A 155 -10.37 -12.80 -18.77
N LYS A 156 -9.79 -13.62 -17.88
CA LYS A 156 -10.50 -14.76 -17.31
C LYS A 156 -11.68 -14.16 -16.57
N THR A 157 -12.77 -13.97 -17.33
CA THR A 157 -14.13 -13.90 -16.86
C THR A 157 -14.37 -15.11 -15.97
N THR A 158 -14.04 -14.94 -14.70
CA THR A 158 -14.77 -15.63 -13.65
C THR A 158 -15.71 -14.58 -13.11
N ALA A 159 -16.95 -14.64 -13.58
CA ALA A 159 -18.05 -13.94 -12.95
C ALA A 159 -18.07 -14.32 -11.47
N LYS A 160 -17.62 -13.41 -10.61
CA LYS A 160 -18.02 -13.34 -9.21
C LYS A 160 -18.16 -11.88 -8.83
N ASN A 161 -19.42 -11.47 -8.75
CA ASN A 161 -19.86 -10.33 -7.97
C ASN A 161 -19.21 -10.37 -6.57
N GLY A 162 -18.72 -9.22 -6.14
CA GLY A 162 -18.18 -9.01 -4.80
C GLY A 162 -16.92 -8.14 -4.86
N GLU A 163 -17.05 -6.90 -4.40
CA GLU A 163 -15.93 -6.01 -4.08
C GLU A 163 -14.80 -6.78 -3.40
N GLN A 164 -13.69 -7.01 -4.10
CA GLN A 164 -12.45 -7.40 -3.43
C GLN A 164 -11.82 -6.15 -2.84
N VAL A 165 -12.14 -5.89 -1.58
CA VAL A 165 -11.20 -5.22 -0.68
C VAL A 165 -9.91 -6.04 -0.73
N ASN A 166 -8.80 -5.44 -1.16
CA ASN A 166 -7.46 -6.04 -1.09
C ASN A 166 -7.04 -6.22 0.38
N GLU A 167 -7.67 -7.15 1.09
CA GLU A 167 -7.30 -7.48 2.46
C GLU A 167 -5.93 -8.15 2.46
N LYS A 168 -4.92 -7.45 3.00
CA LYS A 168 -3.60 -8.04 3.27
C LYS A 168 -3.78 -9.26 4.19
N PRO A 169 -3.19 -10.42 3.86
CA PRO A 169 -3.38 -11.65 4.61
C PRO A 169 -2.94 -11.46 6.07
N TYR A 170 -3.71 -12.01 6.99
CA TYR A 170 -3.46 -11.98 8.43
C TYR A 170 -3.86 -13.31 9.07
N ILE A 171 -3.38 -13.55 10.28
CA ILE A 171 -3.84 -14.61 11.18
C ILE A 171 -4.30 -13.99 12.50
N LEU A 172 -5.34 -14.54 13.11
CA LEU A 172 -5.78 -14.12 14.45
C LEU A 172 -5.03 -14.93 15.49
N ALA A 173 -4.17 -14.26 16.25
CA ALA A 173 -3.34 -14.91 17.25
C ALA A 173 -2.93 -13.95 18.37
N LYS A 174 -2.55 -14.53 19.51
CA LYS A 174 -1.77 -13.91 20.57
C LYS A 174 -0.34 -13.69 20.08
N GLY A 175 -0.16 -12.64 19.27
CA GLY A 175 1.07 -12.44 18.51
C GLY A 175 2.31 -12.19 19.38
N GLU A 176 2.18 -11.55 20.55
CA GLU A 176 3.33 -11.33 21.44
C GLU A 176 3.84 -12.65 22.03
N GLU A 177 2.94 -13.53 22.45
CA GLU A 177 3.22 -14.86 22.95
C GLU A 177 3.82 -15.75 21.86
N TRP A 178 3.31 -15.65 20.63
CA TRP A 178 3.85 -16.36 19.47
C TRP A 178 5.29 -15.93 19.14
N LEU A 179 5.59 -14.62 19.15
CA LEU A 179 6.95 -14.12 18.94
C LEU A 179 7.92 -14.58 20.05
N LYS A 180 7.46 -14.58 21.31
CA LYS A 180 8.24 -15.06 22.47
C LYS A 180 8.50 -16.56 22.41
N TYR A 181 7.51 -17.36 21.99
CA TYR A 181 7.62 -18.82 21.89
C TYR A 181 8.77 -19.25 20.97
N TYR A 182 8.97 -18.56 19.85
CA TYR A 182 10.08 -18.81 18.93
C TYR A 182 11.38 -18.06 19.28
N ASN A 183 11.40 -17.34 20.41
CA ASN A 183 12.53 -16.53 20.86
C ASN A 183 13.07 -15.58 19.75
N LEU A 184 12.16 -14.97 18.99
CA LEU A 184 12.54 -14.08 17.90
C LEU A 184 12.98 -12.72 18.45
N GLU A 185 14.13 -12.23 17.99
CA GLU A 185 14.65 -10.95 18.44
C GLU A 185 14.09 -9.76 17.65
N PHE A 186 13.58 -8.77 18.36
CA PHE A 186 13.06 -7.53 17.80
C PHE A 186 13.52 -6.31 18.60
N HIS A 187 13.48 -5.15 17.96
CA HIS A 187 13.63 -3.86 18.62
C HIS A 187 12.33 -3.47 19.35
N SER A 188 12.38 -2.43 20.18
CA SER A 188 11.18 -1.88 20.83
C SER A 188 10.08 -1.63 19.81
N TYR A 189 8.85 -2.06 20.15
CA TYR A 189 7.72 -1.88 19.27
C TYR A 189 7.31 -0.42 19.16
N LYS A 190 6.64 -0.07 18.06
CA LYS A 190 5.97 1.21 17.86
C LYS A 190 4.46 0.97 17.85
N GLU A 191 3.70 1.83 18.50
CA GLU A 191 2.24 1.74 18.54
C GLU A 191 1.62 2.98 17.87
N ASP A 192 0.59 2.76 17.05
CA ASP A 192 -0.18 3.83 16.43
C ASP A 192 -1.42 4.21 17.26
N GLU A 193 -2.07 5.32 16.87
CA GLU A 193 -3.29 5.82 17.52
C GLU A 193 -4.48 4.85 17.48
N HIS A 194 -4.42 3.80 16.65
CA HIS A 194 -5.44 2.77 16.52
C HIS A 194 -5.14 1.52 17.36
N GLY A 195 -4.06 1.53 18.14
CA GLY A 195 -3.61 0.40 18.97
C GLY A 195 -2.95 -0.72 18.16
N THR A 196 -2.41 -0.41 16.98
CA THR A 196 -1.62 -1.36 16.19
C THR A 196 -0.17 -1.28 16.59
N LYS A 197 0.38 -2.40 17.06
CA LYS A 197 1.78 -2.54 17.45
C LYS A 197 2.61 -3.11 16.31
N LEU A 198 3.73 -2.47 16.01
CA LEU A 198 4.71 -2.90 15.01
C LEU A 198 6.02 -3.27 15.71
N TYR A 199 6.46 -4.52 15.52
CA TYR A 199 7.68 -5.12 16.07
C TYR A 199 8.72 -5.25 14.93
N PRO A 200 9.71 -4.35 14.83
CA PRO A 200 10.80 -4.49 13.85
C PRO A 200 11.77 -5.57 14.34
N PHE A 201 12.03 -6.59 13.53
CA PHE A 201 13.01 -7.62 13.89
C PHE A 201 14.43 -7.06 13.84
N LYS A 202 15.31 -7.55 14.73
CA LYS A 202 16.75 -7.20 14.69
C LYS A 202 17.41 -7.74 13.42
N THR A 203 17.01 -8.95 13.02
CA THR A 203 17.41 -9.62 11.78
C THR A 203 16.18 -10.23 11.12
N CYS A 204 16.17 -10.32 9.79
CA CYS A 204 15.01 -10.88 9.10
C CYS A 204 14.83 -12.37 9.43
N PRO A 205 13.69 -12.79 10.00
CA PRO A 205 13.49 -14.18 10.42
C PRO A 205 13.30 -15.13 9.22
N MET A 206 13.02 -14.61 8.02
CA MET A 206 12.82 -15.43 6.82
C MET A 206 14.14 -15.87 6.19
N LYS A 207 15.09 -14.95 6.06
CA LYS A 207 16.35 -15.16 5.33
C LYS A 207 17.39 -14.14 5.78
N GLU A 208 18.66 -14.52 5.76
CA GLU A 208 19.76 -13.57 5.84
C GLU A 208 19.83 -12.68 4.60
N HIS A 209 20.06 -11.39 4.83
CA HIS A 209 20.16 -10.37 3.81
C HIS A 209 21.52 -9.68 3.90
N SER A 210 22.03 -9.19 2.77
CA SER A 210 23.30 -8.47 2.71
C SER A 210 23.31 -7.17 3.53
N ASN A 211 22.12 -6.61 3.80
CA ASN A 211 21.89 -5.57 4.80
C ASN A 211 21.05 -6.18 5.93
N THR A 212 21.61 -6.28 7.13
CA THR A 212 20.95 -6.93 8.27
C THR A 212 20.00 -6.01 9.03
N ASP A 213 19.92 -4.73 8.67
CA ASP A 213 19.08 -3.72 9.31
C ASP A 213 17.58 -4.06 9.23
N SER A 214 16.81 -3.47 10.16
CA SER A 214 15.42 -3.75 10.58
C SER A 214 14.32 -3.64 9.50
N GLY A 215 14.51 -4.25 8.32
CA GLY A 215 13.59 -4.21 7.20
C GLY A 215 12.44 -5.22 7.32
N ALA A 216 12.50 -6.17 8.25
CA ALA A 216 11.42 -7.11 8.53
C ALA A 216 10.64 -6.68 9.78
N CYS A 217 9.31 -6.75 9.73
CA CYS A 217 8.47 -6.44 10.88
C CYS A 217 7.29 -7.41 11.02
N PHE A 218 6.84 -7.54 12.26
CA PHE A 218 5.61 -8.21 12.65
C PHE A 218 4.63 -7.16 13.20
N THR A 219 3.38 -7.20 12.76
CA THR A 219 2.36 -6.21 13.16
C THR A 219 1.20 -6.93 13.83
N ILE A 220 0.76 -6.41 14.98
CA ILE A 220 -0.35 -6.92 15.77
C ILE A 220 -1.35 -5.77 15.94
N THR A 221 -2.55 -5.90 15.36
CA THR A 221 -3.62 -4.92 15.62
C THR A 221 -4.25 -5.15 16.99
N LYS A 222 -4.97 -4.17 17.54
CA LYS A 222 -5.76 -4.33 18.77
C LYS A 222 -6.75 -5.52 18.77
N TYR A 223 -7.14 -6.01 17.60
CA TYR A 223 -8.03 -7.17 17.43
C TYR A 223 -7.28 -8.50 17.27
N GLY A 224 -5.98 -8.54 17.54
CA GLY A 224 -5.17 -9.76 17.43
C GLY A 224 -4.83 -10.20 15.99
N ARG A 225 -5.17 -9.38 14.97
CA ARG A 225 -4.70 -9.63 13.59
C ARG A 225 -3.20 -9.45 13.51
N CYS A 226 -2.51 -10.55 13.27
CA CYS A 226 -1.07 -10.66 13.11
C CYS A 226 -0.69 -10.66 11.63
N ARG A 227 0.32 -9.87 11.27
CA ARG A 227 0.84 -9.74 9.90
C ARG A 227 2.36 -9.72 9.91
N PHE A 228 2.95 -10.20 8.82
CA PHE A 228 4.39 -10.14 8.57
C PHE A 228 4.66 -9.37 7.28
N LYS A 229 5.71 -8.55 7.28
CA LYS A 229 6.24 -7.93 6.06
C LYS A 229 7.75 -7.80 6.14
N CYS A 230 8.42 -8.05 5.03
CA CYS A 230 9.82 -7.67 4.83
C CYS A 230 9.93 -6.65 3.69
N LEU A 231 10.77 -5.63 3.90
CA LEU A 231 11.06 -4.55 2.95
C LEU A 231 12.29 -4.85 2.08
N HIS A 232 13.03 -5.92 2.37
CA HIS A 232 14.14 -6.35 1.53
C HIS A 232 13.64 -6.88 0.17
N ALA A 233 14.28 -6.48 -0.93
CA ALA A 233 13.87 -6.87 -2.29
C ALA A 233 13.75 -8.40 -2.46
N SER A 234 14.71 -9.15 -1.91
CA SER A 234 14.75 -10.61 -1.95
C SER A 234 13.65 -11.30 -1.10
N CYS A 235 12.93 -10.55 -0.27
CA CYS A 235 11.88 -11.03 0.63
C CYS A 235 10.57 -10.27 0.42
N SER A 236 10.47 -9.47 -0.65
CA SER A 236 9.39 -8.51 -0.87
C SER A 236 8.03 -9.18 -1.06
N SER A 237 8.00 -10.39 -1.62
CA SER A 237 6.80 -11.21 -1.81
C SER A 237 6.38 -11.99 -0.57
N LYS A 238 7.20 -12.04 0.49
CA LYS A 238 6.90 -12.82 1.68
C LYS A 238 5.80 -12.18 2.51
N THR A 239 4.86 -13.02 2.95
CA THR A 239 3.66 -12.65 3.70
C THR A 239 3.59 -13.39 5.03
N ILE A 240 2.50 -13.16 5.78
CA ILE A 240 2.23 -13.92 7.00
C ILE A 240 2.15 -15.43 6.75
N ASN A 241 1.74 -15.88 5.56
CA ASN A 241 1.65 -17.31 5.25
C ASN A 241 3.03 -17.96 5.18
N ASP A 242 4.02 -17.27 4.59
CA ASP A 242 5.41 -17.74 4.60
C ASP A 242 5.99 -17.77 6.01
N PHE A 243 5.64 -16.76 6.81
CA PHE A 243 6.05 -16.69 8.21
C PHE A 243 5.48 -17.87 9.00
N ILE A 244 4.18 -18.18 8.86
CA ILE A 244 3.52 -19.33 9.48
C ILE A 244 4.16 -20.65 9.02
N SER A 245 4.48 -20.77 7.72
CA SER A 245 5.12 -21.98 7.21
C SER A 245 6.48 -22.26 7.86
N LYS A 246 7.22 -21.22 8.27
CA LYS A 246 8.52 -21.36 8.95
C LYS A 246 8.40 -21.41 10.47
N TYR A 247 7.44 -20.67 11.03
CA TYR A 247 7.17 -20.54 12.46
C TYR A 247 5.68 -20.78 12.73
N PRO A 248 5.19 -22.03 12.68
CA PRO A 248 3.78 -22.33 12.86
C PRO A 248 3.23 -21.75 14.17
N CYS A 249 2.06 -21.10 14.15
CA CYS A 249 1.45 -20.59 15.38
C CYS A 249 0.92 -21.77 16.21
N PRO A 250 1.36 -21.95 17.48
CA PRO A 250 0.78 -22.92 18.39
C PRO A 250 -0.74 -22.72 18.54
N GLU A 251 -1.49 -23.82 18.65
CA GLU A 251 -2.96 -23.79 18.70
C GLU A 251 -3.48 -22.99 19.91
N GLU A 252 -2.78 -23.04 21.04
CA GLU A 252 -3.11 -22.30 22.26
C GLU A 252 -3.02 -20.77 22.10
N PHE A 253 -2.32 -20.28 21.08
CA PHE A 253 -2.20 -18.87 20.77
C PHE A 253 -3.15 -18.43 19.67
N LEU A 254 -3.76 -19.37 18.94
CA LEU A 254 -4.76 -19.03 17.94
C LEU A 254 -5.98 -18.41 18.61
N LEU A 255 -6.32 -17.21 18.17
CA LEU A 255 -7.57 -16.60 18.55
C LEU A 255 -8.63 -17.15 17.60
N LYS A 256 -9.64 -17.81 18.17
CA LYS A 256 -10.80 -18.23 17.38
C LYS A 256 -11.39 -16.99 16.72
N GLU A 257 -11.61 -17.03 15.41
CA GLU A 257 -12.48 -16.07 14.76
C GLU A 257 -13.78 -16.05 15.57
N SER A 258 -14.14 -14.92 16.18
CA SER A 258 -15.56 -14.73 16.45
C SER A 258 -16.23 -14.86 15.08
N SER A 259 -17.25 -15.70 15.00
CA SER A 259 -17.81 -16.32 13.79
C SER A 259 -18.42 -15.33 12.78
N THR A 260 -18.05 -14.06 12.85
CA THR A 260 -18.72 -12.95 12.22
C THR A 260 -17.80 -12.10 11.35
N SER A 261 -16.50 -12.42 11.26
CA SER A 261 -15.56 -11.61 10.46
C SER A 261 -15.65 -11.84 8.94
N ARG A 262 -16.41 -12.85 8.47
CA ARG A 262 -16.82 -12.98 7.06
C ARG A 262 -18.19 -13.66 6.91
N LYS A 263 -19.25 -12.87 6.63
CA LYS A 263 -20.19 -13.04 5.47
C LYS A 263 -21.66 -12.67 5.69
N GLU A 264 -22.14 -12.40 6.89
CA GLU A 264 -23.55 -12.01 7.06
C GLU A 264 -23.68 -10.57 7.55
N VAL A 265 -24.09 -9.69 6.63
CA VAL A 265 -24.69 -8.40 7.00
C VAL A 265 -25.99 -8.73 7.74
N PRO A 266 -26.26 -8.13 8.93
CA PRO A 266 -27.52 -8.36 9.61
C PRO A 266 -28.69 -8.01 8.70
N THR A 267 -29.81 -8.68 8.86
CA THR A 267 -31.07 -8.21 8.27
C THR A 267 -32.05 -7.90 9.41
N LEU A 268 -32.96 -6.96 9.16
CA LEU A 268 -34.01 -6.67 10.15
C LEU A 268 -34.89 -7.90 10.41
N GLU A 269 -35.08 -8.75 9.40
CA GLU A 269 -35.80 -10.03 9.53
C GLU A 269 -35.09 -10.97 10.51
N ASP A 270 -33.79 -11.14 10.35
CA ASP A 270 -32.96 -11.97 11.22
C ASP A 270 -33.01 -11.48 12.67
N LEU A 271 -32.88 -10.17 12.88
CA LEU A 271 -32.99 -9.58 14.21
C LEU A 271 -34.38 -9.79 14.82
N ILE A 272 -35.46 -9.60 14.04
CA ILE A 272 -36.84 -9.84 14.51
C ILE A 272 -37.03 -11.31 14.94
N ASN A 273 -36.43 -12.23 14.20
CA ASN A 273 -36.42 -13.67 14.45
C ASN A 273 -35.46 -14.10 15.56
N GLY A 274 -34.79 -13.15 16.22
CA GLY A 274 -33.96 -13.39 17.41
C GLY A 274 -32.52 -13.78 17.10
N LYS A 275 -32.09 -13.72 15.84
CA LYS A 275 -30.68 -13.90 15.46
C LYS A 275 -29.85 -12.74 16.01
N ARG A 276 -28.63 -13.05 16.44
CA ARG A 276 -27.67 -12.12 17.02
C ARG A 276 -26.43 -12.05 16.15
N TYR A 277 -25.85 -10.86 16.05
CA TYR A 277 -24.66 -10.60 15.25
C TYR A 277 -23.59 -9.97 16.13
N ASN A 278 -22.39 -10.53 16.11
CA ASN A 278 -21.26 -10.00 16.86
C ASN A 278 -20.30 -9.25 15.92
N PHE A 279 -19.79 -8.10 16.33
CA PHE A 279 -18.85 -7.26 15.60
C PHE A 279 -17.73 -6.84 16.54
N GLY A 280 -16.70 -7.68 16.65
CA GLY A 280 -15.67 -7.51 17.68
C GLY A 280 -16.29 -7.58 19.07
N ASP A 281 -16.13 -6.51 19.84
CA ASP A 281 -16.66 -6.37 21.19
C ASP A 281 -18.14 -5.94 21.22
N TYR A 282 -18.84 -5.89 20.08
CA TYR A 282 -20.23 -5.44 20.01
C TYR A 282 -21.17 -6.56 19.60
N GLU A 283 -22.35 -6.66 20.22
CA GLU A 283 -23.45 -7.53 19.78
C GLU A 283 -24.61 -6.65 19.31
N VAL A 284 -25.19 -6.99 18.16
CA VAL A 284 -26.45 -6.45 17.65
C VAL A 284 -27.50 -7.56 17.72
N SER A 285 -28.61 -7.28 18.39
CA SER A 285 -29.75 -8.19 18.51
C SER A 285 -31.07 -7.41 18.47
N LYS A 286 -32.22 -8.10 18.51
CA LYS A 286 -33.54 -7.44 18.56
C LYS A 286 -33.69 -6.37 19.65
N SER A 287 -33.00 -6.57 20.77
CA SER A 287 -33.13 -5.73 21.97
C SER A 287 -32.16 -4.55 22.01
N GLY A 288 -31.25 -4.44 21.04
CA GLY A 288 -30.33 -3.31 20.97
C GLY A 288 -28.92 -3.67 20.51
N ILE A 289 -28.02 -2.74 20.77
CA ILE A 289 -26.57 -2.87 20.57
C ILE A 289 -25.91 -2.88 21.94
N TYR A 290 -25.08 -3.88 22.17
CA TYR A 290 -24.38 -4.10 23.42
C TYR A 290 -22.88 -4.11 23.16
N LYS A 291 -22.09 -3.58 24.10
CA LYS A 291 -20.65 -3.77 24.13
C LYS A 291 -20.34 -4.85 25.17
N ILE A 292 -19.77 -5.96 24.71
CA ILE A 292 -19.36 -7.11 25.50
C ILE A 292 -17.88 -6.96 25.85
N SER A 293 -17.56 -7.02 27.14
CA SER A 293 -16.19 -7.13 27.65
C SER A 293 -16.12 -8.31 28.62
N ASP A 294 -14.92 -8.84 28.88
CA ASP A 294 -14.68 -10.01 29.75
C ASP A 294 -15.33 -9.93 31.13
N LYS A 295 -15.67 -8.73 31.61
CA LYS A 295 -16.20 -8.48 32.96
C LYS A 295 -17.59 -7.82 32.97
N LYS A 296 -18.10 -7.33 31.83
CA LYS A 296 -19.35 -6.54 31.80
C LYS A 296 -19.95 -6.45 30.39
N THR A 297 -21.28 -6.45 30.31
CA THR A 297 -22.05 -6.04 29.12
C THR A 297 -22.62 -4.65 29.35
N GLU A 298 -22.32 -3.73 28.44
CA GLU A 298 -22.83 -2.34 28.44
C GLU A 298 -23.85 -2.15 27.32
N ILE A 299 -24.96 -1.45 27.60
CA ILE A 299 -25.97 -1.14 26.58
C ILE A 299 -25.54 0.14 25.86
N ILE A 300 -25.28 0.02 24.56
CA ILE A 300 -24.91 1.16 23.70
C ILE A 300 -26.16 1.82 23.13
N SER A 301 -27.14 1.02 22.71
CA SER A 301 -28.41 1.49 22.18
C SER A 301 -29.49 0.45 22.46
N SER A 302 -30.68 0.88 22.89
CA SER A 302 -31.87 0.01 22.95
C SER A 302 -32.55 -0.16 21.58
N THR A 303 -32.14 0.62 20.59
CA THR A 303 -32.60 0.53 19.20
C THR A 303 -31.49 -0.13 18.39
N PRO A 304 -31.65 -1.37 17.92
CA PRO A 304 -30.63 -1.98 17.10
C PRO A 304 -30.62 -1.33 15.72
N PHE A 305 -29.42 -1.01 15.26
CA PHE A 305 -29.16 -0.52 13.92
C PHE A 305 -27.87 -1.14 13.38
N PHE A 306 -27.76 -1.21 12.07
CA PHE A 306 -26.57 -1.67 11.37
C PHE A 306 -26.47 -0.98 10.02
N ILE A 307 -25.27 -0.96 9.44
CA ILE A 307 -25.06 -0.44 8.09
C ILE A 307 -25.44 -1.56 7.11
N SER A 308 -26.49 -1.35 6.32
CA SER A 308 -26.92 -2.30 5.28
C SER A 308 -26.08 -2.16 4.02
N LYS A 309 -25.66 -0.93 3.69
CA LYS A 309 -24.82 -0.61 2.53
C LYS A 309 -23.93 0.58 2.81
N SER A 310 -22.79 0.62 2.12
CA SER A 310 -21.92 1.79 2.06
C SER A 310 -21.69 2.17 0.61
N PHE A 311 -21.76 3.46 0.33
CA PHE A 311 -21.48 4.04 -0.98
C PHE A 311 -20.35 5.03 -0.83
N PHE A 312 -19.45 5.07 -1.80
CA PHE A 312 -18.45 6.13 -1.89
C PHE A 312 -18.88 7.09 -3.00
N ASN A 313 -19.26 8.31 -2.63
CA ASN A 313 -19.59 9.35 -3.58
C ASN A 313 -18.28 9.96 -4.11
N ILE A 314 -18.01 9.75 -5.40
CA ILE A 314 -16.78 10.17 -6.05
C ILE A 314 -16.73 11.70 -6.19
N ASP A 315 -17.86 12.35 -6.43
CA ASP A 315 -17.95 13.81 -6.64
C ASP A 315 -17.72 14.58 -5.34
N THR A 316 -18.22 14.06 -4.22
CA THR A 316 -18.06 14.70 -2.90
C THR A 316 -16.91 14.10 -2.09
N ASN A 317 -16.27 13.03 -2.58
CA ASN A 317 -15.24 12.27 -1.87
C ASN A 317 -15.66 11.84 -0.44
N HIS A 318 -16.94 11.53 -0.25
CA HIS A 318 -17.53 11.15 1.05
C HIS A 318 -18.13 9.75 0.99
N PHE A 319 -18.03 9.02 2.10
CA PHE A 319 -18.82 7.80 2.29
C PHE A 319 -20.24 8.15 2.74
N GLN A 320 -21.21 7.56 2.07
CA GLN A 320 -22.61 7.54 2.49
C GLN A 320 -22.94 6.15 2.99
N TYR A 321 -23.65 6.07 4.10
CA TYR A 321 -24.04 4.79 4.71
C TYR A 321 -25.55 4.71 4.75
N GLU A 322 -26.09 3.59 4.25
CA GLU A 322 -27.48 3.23 4.45
C GLU A 322 -27.54 2.46 5.77
N PHE A 323 -28.30 2.98 6.72
CA PHE A 323 -28.55 2.30 7.98
C PHE A 323 -29.86 1.52 7.86
N GLN A 324 -29.98 0.43 8.60
CA GLN A 324 -31.26 -0.21 8.86
C GLN A 324 -31.41 -0.34 10.36
N TYR A 325 -32.62 -0.06 10.86
CA TYR A 325 -32.87 -0.03 12.30
C TYR A 325 -34.28 -0.50 12.69
N LEU A 326 -34.42 -1.06 13.89
CA LEU A 326 -35.71 -1.50 14.45
C LEU A 326 -36.15 -0.58 15.58
N ILE A 327 -37.26 0.13 15.39
CA ILE A 327 -37.92 0.88 16.48
C ILE A 327 -39.24 0.20 16.79
N GLN A 328 -39.42 -0.27 18.02
CA GLN A 328 -40.66 -0.91 18.48
C GLN A 328 -41.13 -2.06 17.55
N GLY A 329 -40.19 -2.82 16.98
CA GLY A 329 -40.47 -3.92 16.05
C GLY A 329 -40.79 -3.49 14.61
N LYS A 330 -40.79 -2.19 14.30
CA LYS A 330 -40.93 -1.68 12.93
C LYS A 330 -39.58 -1.56 12.25
N LYS A 331 -39.50 -2.03 11.01
CA LYS A 331 -38.33 -1.94 10.13
C LYS A 331 -38.20 -0.55 9.54
N ASN A 332 -37.01 0.04 9.58
CA ASN A 332 -36.72 1.33 8.98
C ASN A 332 -35.35 1.31 8.28
N THR A 333 -35.12 2.29 7.42
CA THR A 333 -33.86 2.56 6.71
C THR A 333 -33.49 4.02 6.90
#